data_AF-R7VLD3-F1
#
_entry.id   AF-R7VLD3-F1
#
_cell.length_a   1.000
_cell.length_b   1.000
_cell.length_c   1.000
_cell.angle_alpha   90.00
_cell.angle_beta   90.00
_cell.angle_gamma   90.00
#
_symmetry.space_group_name_H-M   'P 1'
#
loop_
_entity.id
_entity.type
_entity.pdbx_description
1 polymer ?
#
loop_
_entity_poly.entity_id
_entity_poly.type
_entity_poly.pdbx_seq_one_letter_code
_entity_poly.pdbx_strand_id
1 'polypeptide(L)'
;MTPCLSPSGTIGQQQTFREAPSNVSVIQGQTAVLRCRVNNQKGDLQWTKDGFALGFDRTIPMSPRYRITGSEPLGESDLLILNSDLEDDGEFQCQVGPNAGDPPLLGQAQLSVLSKHHSNP
;
A
#
# COMPACT_ATOMS: atom_id res chain seq x y z
N MET A 1 -13.40 33.78 29.73
CA MET A 1 -13.35 32.40 29.21
C MET A 1 -13.52 32.51 27.71
N THR A 2 -12.43 32.43 26.96
CA THR A 2 -12.42 32.62 25.50
C THR A 2 -12.68 31.26 24.85
N PRO A 3 -13.69 31.08 23.99
CA PRO A 3 -13.88 29.81 23.31
C PRO A 3 -12.77 29.60 22.27
N CYS A 4 -12.17 28.41 22.26
CA CYS A 4 -11.27 27.98 21.21
C CYS A 4 -12.05 27.87 19.91
N LEU A 5 -11.78 28.76 18.95
CA LEU A 5 -12.25 28.63 17.59
C LEU A 5 -11.58 27.41 16.95
N SER A 6 -12.36 26.36 16.73
CA SER A 6 -11.96 25.24 15.87
C SER A 6 -11.78 25.76 14.44
N PRO A 7 -10.71 25.41 13.71
CA PRO A 7 -10.61 25.79 12.32
C PRO A 7 -11.67 25.00 11.55
N SER A 8 -12.67 25.72 11.04
CA SER A 8 -13.61 25.21 10.05
C SER A 8 -12.83 24.72 8.84
N GLY A 9 -12.60 23.41 8.78
CA GLY A 9 -12.13 22.75 7.57
C GLY A 9 -13.15 23.00 6.47
N THR A 10 -12.69 23.61 5.38
CA THR A 10 -13.37 23.57 4.08
C THR A 10 -13.88 22.15 3.85
N ILE A 11 -15.18 22.00 3.52
CA ILE A 11 -15.83 20.71 3.22
C ILE A 11 -15.29 20.19 1.88
N GLY A 12 -14.02 19.79 1.85
CA GLY A 12 -13.45 18.93 0.83
C GLY A 12 -13.70 17.49 1.23
N GLN A 13 -14.01 16.63 0.26
CA GLN A 13 -14.16 15.21 0.54
C GLN A 13 -12.84 14.67 1.14
N GLN A 14 -12.97 13.92 2.23
CA GLN A 14 -11.89 13.29 2.97
C GLN A 14 -11.23 12.19 2.10
N GLN A 15 -9.90 12.06 2.15
CA GLN A 15 -9.24 10.90 1.54
C GLN A 15 -9.67 9.60 2.26
N THR A 16 -10.01 8.56 1.49
CA THR A 16 -10.46 7.26 2.02
C THR A 16 -10.00 6.11 1.13
N PHE A 17 -9.81 4.90 1.66
CA PHE A 17 -9.62 3.74 0.81
C PHE A 17 -10.88 3.43 -0.01
N ARG A 18 -10.72 3.43 -1.34
CA ARG A 18 -11.65 2.78 -2.27
C ARG A 18 -11.46 1.27 -2.22
N GLU A 19 -10.20 0.85 -2.15
CA GLU A 19 -9.78 -0.54 -1.99
C GLU A 19 -8.56 -0.55 -1.08
N ALA A 20 -8.75 -1.03 0.15
CA ALA A 20 -7.65 -1.23 1.08
C ALA A 20 -6.92 -2.54 0.71
N PRO A 21 -5.61 -2.63 0.98
CA PRO A 21 -4.89 -3.88 0.78
C PRO A 21 -5.48 -4.99 1.66
N SER A 22 -5.39 -6.21 1.15
CA SER A 22 -5.89 -7.42 1.81
C SER A 22 -4.85 -8.53 1.69
N ASN A 23 -4.92 -9.49 2.62
CA ASN A 23 -3.95 -10.59 2.68
C ASN A 23 -3.97 -11.43 1.40
N VAL A 24 -2.79 -11.81 0.93
CA VAL A 24 -2.61 -12.60 -0.30
C VAL A 24 -1.69 -13.77 0.00
N SER A 25 -2.04 -14.95 -0.53
CA SER A 25 -1.11 -16.07 -0.61
C SER A 25 -0.73 -16.32 -2.06
N VAL A 26 0.56 -16.49 -2.33
CA VAL A 26 1.10 -16.69 -3.67
C VAL A 26 2.04 -17.89 -3.66
N ILE A 27 2.09 -18.67 -4.74
CA ILE A 27 3.08 -19.73 -4.87
C ILE A 27 4.41 -19.11 -5.26
N GLN A 28 5.51 -19.57 -4.66
CA GLN A 28 6.87 -19.15 -5.01
C GLN A 28 7.09 -19.20 -6.54
N GLY A 29 7.67 -18.15 -7.09
CA GLY A 29 7.89 -17.94 -8.52
C GLY A 29 6.69 -17.36 -9.28
N GLN A 30 5.51 -17.21 -8.67
CA GLN A 30 4.38 -16.48 -9.26
C GLN A 30 4.41 -15.00 -8.88
N THR A 31 3.59 -14.19 -9.55
CA THR A 31 3.45 -12.76 -9.25
C THR A 31 2.42 -12.54 -8.16
N ALA A 32 2.80 -11.86 -7.07
CA ALA A 32 1.86 -11.34 -6.09
C ALA A 32 1.39 -9.94 -6.48
N VAL A 33 0.14 -9.61 -6.12
CA VAL A 33 -0.46 -8.27 -6.34
C VAL A 33 -1.17 -7.83 -5.07
N LEU A 34 -0.67 -6.76 -4.46
CA LEU A 34 -1.31 -6.09 -3.33
C LEU A 34 -1.94 -4.79 -3.84
N ARG A 35 -3.27 -4.68 -3.73
CA ARG A 35 -4.00 -3.53 -4.26
C ARG A 35 -4.10 -2.42 -3.23
N CYS A 36 -3.96 -1.18 -3.68
CA CYS A 36 -4.26 -0.01 -2.85
C CYS A 36 -4.84 1.10 -3.70
N ARG A 37 -6.07 1.49 -3.39
CA ARG A 37 -6.80 2.50 -4.16
C ARG A 37 -7.48 3.49 -3.24
N VAL A 38 -7.32 4.77 -3.53
CA VAL A 38 -7.71 5.87 -2.66
C VAL A 38 -8.67 6.79 -3.40
N ASN A 39 -9.79 7.12 -2.77
CA ASN A 39 -10.66 8.19 -3.21
C ASN A 39 -10.18 9.51 -2.63
N ASN A 40 -10.22 10.58 -3.43
CA ASN A 40 -9.83 11.93 -3.02
C ASN A 40 -8.42 11.96 -2.41
N GLN A 41 -7.48 11.21 -2.98
CA GLN A 41 -6.10 11.19 -2.48
C GLN A 41 -5.52 12.60 -2.54
N LYS A 42 -5.06 13.10 -1.38
CA LYS A 42 -4.36 14.39 -1.25
C LYS A 42 -2.96 14.20 -0.68
N GLY A 43 -2.79 13.25 0.22
CA GLY A 43 -1.48 12.86 0.73
C GLY A 43 -0.68 12.02 -0.27
N ASP A 44 0.64 12.07 -0.09
CA ASP A 44 1.54 11.17 -0.81
C ASP A 44 1.30 9.72 -0.35
N LEU A 45 1.38 8.79 -1.29
CA LEU A 45 1.18 7.37 -1.05
C LEU A 45 2.51 6.62 -1.12
N GLN A 46 2.78 5.79 -0.12
CA GLN A 46 3.96 4.95 -0.03
C GLN A 46 3.59 3.52 0.40
N TRP A 47 4.33 2.54 -0.12
CA TRP A 47 4.32 1.19 0.40
C TRP A 47 5.49 0.96 1.36
N THR A 48 5.22 0.18 2.41
CA THR A 48 6.25 -0.38 3.30
C THR A 48 6.19 -1.89 3.28
N LYS A 49 7.32 -2.53 3.58
CA LYS A 49 7.43 -3.96 3.88
C LYS A 49 8.10 -4.11 5.23
N ASP A 50 7.46 -4.79 6.17
CA ASP A 50 7.93 -5.01 7.55
C ASP A 50 8.39 -3.70 8.23
N GLY A 51 7.66 -2.61 7.96
CA GLY A 51 7.98 -1.27 8.46
C GLY A 51 9.06 -0.51 7.68
N PHE A 52 9.70 -1.11 6.69
CA PHE A 52 10.70 -0.44 5.84
C PHE A 52 10.04 0.17 4.59
N ALA A 53 10.26 1.46 4.39
CA ALA A 53 9.77 2.19 3.23
C ALA A 53 10.39 1.68 1.93
N LEU A 54 9.55 1.39 0.94
CA LEU A 54 9.98 0.97 -0.40
C LEU A 54 10.28 2.17 -1.32
N GLY A 55 9.96 3.38 -0.88
CA GLY A 55 10.09 4.62 -1.66
C GLY A 55 8.75 5.15 -2.17
N PHE A 56 8.81 6.26 -2.91
CA PHE A 56 7.65 6.89 -3.58
C PHE A 56 7.68 6.68 -5.09
N ASP A 57 8.84 6.27 -5.62
CA ASP A 57 9.01 5.99 -7.04
C ASP A 57 8.31 4.69 -7.44
N ARG A 58 7.87 4.63 -8.70
CA ARG A 58 7.22 3.41 -9.24
C ARG A 58 8.15 2.21 -9.38
N THR A 59 9.45 2.47 -9.42
CA THR A 59 10.50 1.46 -9.44
C THR A 59 11.29 1.51 -8.16
N ILE A 60 11.54 0.34 -7.57
CA ILE A 60 12.26 0.21 -6.30
C ILE A 60 13.67 -0.30 -6.62
N PRO A 61 14.72 0.55 -6.59
CA PRO A 61 16.05 0.18 -7.09
C PRO A 61 16.66 -1.02 -6.36
N MET A 62 16.43 -1.11 -5.04
CA MET A 62 16.93 -2.19 -4.19
C MET A 62 16.12 -3.50 -4.31
N SER A 63 14.98 -3.46 -4.99
CA SER A 63 14.08 -4.61 -5.18
C SER A 63 13.57 -4.61 -6.62
N PRO A 64 14.41 -4.98 -7.60
CA PRO A 64 14.07 -4.88 -9.03
C PRO A 64 12.90 -5.76 -9.45
N ARG A 65 12.48 -6.71 -8.61
CA ARG A 65 11.27 -7.53 -8.79
C ARG A 65 9.98 -6.77 -8.42
N TYR A 66 10.08 -5.71 -7.63
CA TYR A 66 8.95 -4.96 -7.11
C TYR A 66 8.62 -3.80 -8.04
N ARG A 67 7.33 -3.57 -8.29
CA ARG A 67 6.82 -2.50 -9.15
C ARG A 67 5.56 -1.92 -8.55
N ILE A 68 5.46 -0.60 -8.51
CA ILE A 68 4.19 0.07 -8.23
C ILE A 68 3.53 0.41 -9.57
N THR A 69 2.28 0.01 -9.72
CA THR A 69 1.48 0.20 -10.93
C THR A 69 0.15 0.87 -10.60
N GLY A 70 -0.58 1.30 -11.63
CA GLY A 70 -1.83 2.05 -11.46
C GLY A 70 -1.72 3.51 -11.90
N SER A 71 -2.86 4.18 -11.85
CA SER A 71 -3.02 5.58 -12.20
C SER A 71 -3.03 6.47 -10.95
N GLU A 72 -2.00 7.30 -10.80
CA GLU A 72 -1.93 8.32 -9.74
C GLU A 72 -3.12 9.30 -9.78
N PRO A 73 -3.56 9.81 -10.95
CA PRO A 73 -4.76 10.63 -11.03
C PRO A 73 -6.05 9.94 -10.54
N LEU A 74 -6.09 8.60 -10.55
CA LEU A 74 -7.23 7.81 -10.05
C LEU A 74 -7.00 7.27 -8.63
N GLY A 75 -5.89 7.66 -7.99
CA GLY A 75 -5.47 7.19 -6.68
C GLY A 75 -5.19 5.69 -6.63
N GLU A 76 -4.63 5.11 -7.70
CA GLU A 76 -4.31 3.68 -7.79
C GLU A 76 -2.81 3.45 -7.66
N SER A 77 -2.42 2.60 -6.70
CA SER A 77 -1.05 2.24 -6.39
C SER A 77 -0.98 0.76 -6.00
N ASP A 78 -1.06 -0.11 -6.99
CA ASP A 78 -1.00 -1.55 -6.81
C ASP A 78 0.47 -2.00 -6.80
N LEU A 79 0.91 -2.66 -5.73
CA LEU A 79 2.25 -3.22 -5.59
C LEU A 79 2.30 -4.63 -6.20
N LEU A 80 3.15 -4.80 -7.21
CA LEU A 80 3.44 -6.07 -7.87
C LEU A 80 4.79 -6.58 -7.41
N ILE A 81 4.84 -7.86 -7.07
CA ILE A 81 6.08 -8.57 -6.75
C ILE A 81 6.23 -9.70 -7.75
N LEU A 82 7.13 -9.51 -8.72
CA LEU A 82 7.40 -10.47 -9.78
C LEU A 82 8.26 -11.62 -9.26
N ASN A 83 7.99 -12.85 -9.72
CA ASN A 83 8.73 -14.04 -9.33
C ASN A 83 8.92 -14.13 -7.80
N SER A 84 7.81 -14.14 -7.06
CA SER A 84 7.80 -14.05 -5.59
C SER A 84 8.71 -15.10 -4.97
N ASP A 85 9.51 -14.72 -4.00
CA ASP A 85 10.40 -15.60 -3.27
C ASP A 85 10.01 -15.68 -1.79
N LEU A 86 10.48 -16.70 -1.06
CA LEU A 86 10.13 -16.88 0.36
C LEU A 86 10.54 -15.67 1.22
N GLU A 87 11.57 -14.92 0.82
CA GLU A 87 11.95 -13.66 1.44
C GLU A 87 10.90 -12.56 1.32
N ASP A 88 9.95 -12.67 0.38
CA ASP A 88 8.88 -11.68 0.19
C ASP A 88 7.72 -11.87 1.16
N ASP A 89 7.65 -13.00 1.86
CA ASP A 89 6.68 -13.22 2.94
C ASP A 89 6.87 -12.17 4.02
N GLY A 90 5.81 -11.43 4.35
CA GLY A 90 5.92 -10.29 5.25
C GLY A 90 4.67 -9.42 5.29
N GLU A 91 4.70 -8.45 6.20
CA GLU A 91 3.67 -7.44 6.33
C GLU A 91 3.94 -6.32 5.33
N PHE A 92 2.94 -5.98 4.54
CA PHE A 92 2.95 -4.83 3.67
C PHE A 92 1.93 -3.81 4.13
N GLN A 93 2.28 -2.53 4.04
CA GLN A 93 1.36 -1.45 4.37
C GLN A 93 1.34 -0.39 3.28
N CYS A 94 0.14 -0.08 2.78
CA CYS A 94 -0.12 1.11 1.98
C CYS A 94 -0.41 2.28 2.92
N GLN A 95 0.42 3.31 2.85
CA GLN A 95 0.35 4.49 3.71
C GLN A 95 0.07 5.72 2.86
N VAL A 96 -0.99 6.46 3.19
CA VAL A 96 -1.26 7.78 2.63
C VAL A 96 -1.04 8.82 3.72
N GLY A 97 -0.16 9.78 3.45
CA GLY A 97 0.19 10.84 4.40
C GLY A 97 -1.01 11.74 4.75
N PRO A 98 -0.96 12.46 5.89
CA PRO A 98 -1.95 13.48 6.21
C PRO A 98 -1.85 14.65 5.22
N ASN A 99 -2.97 15.29 4.89
CA ASN A 99 -2.98 16.48 4.04
C ASN A 99 -4.17 17.39 4.36
N ALA A 100 -3.93 18.68 4.61
CA ALA A 100 -4.98 19.70 4.75
C ALA A 100 -6.17 19.33 5.68
N GLY A 101 -5.88 18.68 6.82
CA GLY A 101 -6.90 18.26 7.79
C GLY A 101 -7.36 16.81 7.66
N ASP A 102 -6.98 16.14 6.57
CA ASP A 102 -7.23 14.71 6.39
C ASP A 102 -6.26 13.87 7.26
N PRO A 103 -6.74 12.93 8.11
CA PRO A 103 -5.86 11.96 8.78
C PRO A 103 -5.15 11.05 7.77
N PRO A 104 -4.04 10.42 8.20
CA PRO A 104 -3.37 9.42 7.37
C PRO A 104 -4.26 8.19 7.15
N LEU A 105 -4.08 7.52 6.02
CA LEU A 105 -4.68 6.21 5.75
C LEU A 105 -3.61 5.14 5.85
N LEU A 106 -3.83 4.14 6.70
CA LEU A 106 -2.92 3.01 6.89
C LEU A 106 -3.69 1.73 6.58
N GLY A 107 -3.31 1.05 5.51
CA GLY A 107 -3.91 -0.22 5.09
C GLY A 107 -2.86 -1.30 5.12
N GLN A 108 -3.08 -2.36 5.89
CA GLN A 108 -2.13 -3.46 6.09
C GLN A 108 -2.59 -4.72 5.36
N ALA A 109 -1.64 -5.49 4.83
CA ALA A 109 -1.85 -6.83 4.29
C ALA A 109 -0.66 -7.73 4.58
N GLN A 110 -0.94 -8.99 4.92
CA GLN A 110 0.07 -10.04 4.94
C GLN A 110 0.22 -10.65 3.54
N LEU A 111 1.45 -10.70 3.02
CA LEU A 111 1.78 -11.58 1.90
C LEU A 111 2.35 -12.88 2.45
N SER A 112 1.79 -14.01 2.04
CA SER A 112 2.34 -15.33 2.36
C SER A 112 2.84 -16.04 1.10
N VAL A 113 4.10 -16.48 1.10
CA VAL A 113 4.69 -17.14 -0.06
C VAL A 113 4.78 -18.65 0.19
N LEU A 114 4.00 -19.40 -0.57
CA LEU A 114 3.90 -20.85 -0.45
C LEU A 114 4.99 -21.51 -1.28
N SER A 115 5.86 -22.29 -0.63
CA SER A 115 6.88 -23.07 -1.34
C SER A 115 6.23 -24.05 -2.33
N LYS A 116 6.86 -24.28 -3.49
CA LYS A 116 6.40 -25.28 -4.47
C LYS A 116 6.43 -26.72 -3.94
N HIS A 117 7.16 -26.96 -2.85
CA HIS A 117 7.41 -28.31 -2.32
C HIS A 117 6.30 -28.86 -1.43
N HIS A 118 5.16 -28.18 -1.27
CA HIS A 118 4.00 -28.72 -0.55
C HIS A 118 2.94 -29.34 -1.47
N SER A 119 3.38 -30.21 -2.39
CA SER A 119 2.53 -31.25 -2.95
C SER A 119 3.26 -32.59 -2.91
N ASN A 120 2.82 -33.42 -1.95
CA ASN A 120 2.87 -34.89 -1.86
C ASN A 120 3.80 -35.49 -0.78
N PRO A 121 3.25 -36.05 0.31
CA PRO A 121 3.48 -37.45 0.66
C PRO A 121 2.62 -38.39 -0.20
#